data_AF-Q6FK99-F1
#
_entry.id   AF-Q6FK99-F1
#
_cell.length_a   1.000
_cell.length_b   1.000
_cell.length_c   1.000
_cell.angle_alpha   90.00
_cell.angle_beta   90.00
_cell.angle_gamma   90.00
#
_symmetry.space_group_name_H-M   'P 1'
#
loop_
_entity.id
_entity.type
_entity.pdbx_description
1 polymer ?
#
loop_
_entity_poly.entity_id
_entity_poly.type
_entity_poly.pdbx_seq_one_letter_code
_entity_poly.pdbx_strand_id
1 'polypeptide(L)'
;MKFGSILTGLLASSAVYAHGTDSHGSKTDKEKLDLEYSLPELVKLNDKLPAHWRTSDATKLEAGRFILTPTKNSKGSLWLKKSFNLETSFTIEWTFRDVGFEGDSKAAMAFWFVTGSSEQEIDETLKDKSMVNGPSKFDGLMLHLDTNEVHGPSIRAQLNDKITAFTPEIVHEKSFGSCLLAYQDSAVPTTARLTYDKDNKSMLKLQIDNRVCFQTFKVKLPQGLYRFGVTAVNDNNAESFEILKMHAYNGVVEDSLIPNSNPMPQPKFVTKQIDKDTGKEKIVEQDIFDTKKGNSISTLDLYKKLDSVEGRLLANDISVLDKKLDELIGLEKEATDFILQMVGLLDIIVKKRSEVFNQSDENKEQADAIEKEKFKDFLSLNDKLESLYEEQIRIREATQKANSSKQDVDTLLWKISLWIFPLIVIMLIMTYYTFKIRQEIIKTKLL
;
A
#
# COMPACT_ATOMS: atom_id res chain seq x y z
N MET A 1 -73.50 -33.33 -3.32
CA MET A 1 -73.45 -32.68 -4.66
C MET A 1 -72.99 -31.25 -4.43
N LYS A 2 -71.91 -30.68 -4.97
CA LYS A 2 -70.97 -31.02 -6.06
C LYS A 2 -69.58 -30.42 -5.70
N PHE A 3 -68.56 -31.02 -6.30
CA PHE A 3 -67.13 -30.72 -6.29
C PHE A 3 -66.71 -29.41 -7.00
N GLY A 4 -65.46 -28.99 -6.70
CA GLY A 4 -64.55 -28.19 -7.54
C GLY A 4 -64.20 -26.82 -6.95
N SER A 5 -62.98 -26.27 -6.98
CA SER A 5 -61.64 -26.66 -7.43
C SER A 5 -60.70 -25.50 -7.01
N ILE A 6 -59.65 -25.74 -6.22
CA ILE A 6 -58.22 -25.45 -6.51
C ILE A 6 -57.96 -24.09 -7.19
N LEU A 7 -57.32 -23.15 -6.49
CA LEU A 7 -55.97 -22.66 -6.87
C LEU A 7 -55.30 -21.85 -5.73
N THR A 8 -54.01 -22.08 -5.65
CA THR A 8 -52.92 -21.66 -4.76
C THR A 8 -52.62 -20.17 -4.68
N GLY A 9 -52.06 -19.73 -3.54
CA GLY A 9 -51.35 -18.46 -3.43
C GLY A 9 -50.99 -18.02 -2.00
N LEU A 10 -50.50 -18.92 -1.13
CA LEU A 10 -49.99 -18.53 0.20
C LEU A 10 -48.49 -18.23 0.09
N LEU A 11 -48.12 -16.95 0.10
CA LEU A 11 -46.76 -16.48 0.30
C LEU A 11 -46.38 -16.72 1.77
N ALA A 12 -45.71 -17.84 2.03
CA ALA A 12 -45.06 -18.07 3.31
C ALA A 12 -43.71 -17.34 3.32
N SER A 13 -43.62 -16.29 4.13
CA SER A 13 -42.39 -15.58 4.45
C SER A 13 -41.44 -16.51 5.20
N SER A 14 -40.39 -17.01 4.54
CA SER A 14 -39.23 -17.59 5.19
C SER A 14 -38.30 -16.46 5.63
N ALA A 15 -38.33 -16.16 6.93
CA ALA A 15 -37.29 -15.40 7.60
C ALA A 15 -35.99 -16.21 7.52
N VAL A 16 -35.06 -15.78 6.68
CA VAL A 16 -33.68 -16.29 6.69
C VAL A 16 -32.96 -15.63 7.85
N TYR A 17 -32.81 -16.36 8.95
CA TYR A 17 -31.78 -16.07 9.94
C TYR A 17 -30.43 -16.35 9.27
N ALA A 18 -29.80 -15.29 8.77
CA ALA A 18 -28.38 -15.33 8.42
C ALA A 18 -27.58 -15.35 9.73
N HIS A 19 -27.20 -16.55 10.17
CA HIS A 19 -26.04 -16.69 11.05
C HIS A 19 -24.79 -16.40 10.21
N GLY A 20 -24.44 -15.11 10.15
CA GLY A 20 -23.15 -14.66 9.64
C GLY A 20 -22.10 -14.85 10.72
N THR A 21 -21.24 -15.83 10.52
CA THR A 21 -19.98 -16.02 11.23
C THR A 21 -19.10 -14.79 11.07
N ASP A 22 -18.59 -14.25 12.18
CA ASP A 22 -17.58 -13.20 12.22
C ASP A 22 -16.31 -13.62 11.46
N SER A 23 -16.23 -13.27 10.17
CA SER A 23 -14.97 -13.02 9.51
C SER A 23 -14.70 -11.51 9.61
N HIS A 24 -13.45 -11.12 9.87
CA HIS A 24 -13.01 -9.73 9.84
C HIS A 24 -13.44 -9.09 8.51
N GLY A 25 -14.56 -8.36 8.53
CA GLY A 25 -15.13 -7.72 7.36
C GLY A 25 -14.19 -6.62 6.88
N SER A 26 -13.46 -6.88 5.80
CA SER A 26 -12.80 -5.82 5.03
C SER A 26 -13.90 -4.96 4.40
N LYS A 27 -14.31 -3.90 5.11
CA LYS A 27 -15.13 -2.83 4.54
C LYS A 27 -14.39 -2.33 3.29
N THR A 28 -15.11 -2.17 2.19
CA THR A 28 -14.52 -1.55 1.00
C THR A 28 -14.02 -0.15 1.34
N ASP A 29 -12.96 0.35 0.69
CA ASP A 29 -12.40 1.67 1.04
C ASP A 29 -13.43 2.82 0.93
N LYS A 30 -14.47 2.64 0.10
CA LYS A 30 -15.62 3.56 0.02
C LYS A 30 -16.46 3.60 1.30
N GLU A 31 -16.59 2.48 2.00
CA GLU A 31 -17.31 2.39 3.27
C GLU A 31 -16.49 2.94 4.44
N LYS A 32 -15.15 3.01 4.29
CA LYS A 32 -14.26 3.62 5.28
C LYS A 32 -14.23 5.15 5.15
N LEU A 33 -14.59 5.71 3.99
CA LEU A 33 -14.58 7.15 3.75
C LEU A 33 -15.55 7.88 4.69
N ASP A 34 -15.02 8.83 5.46
CA ASP A 34 -15.80 9.66 6.37
C ASP A 34 -16.04 11.04 5.76
N LEU A 35 -17.27 11.27 5.29
CA LEU A 35 -17.65 12.53 4.65
C LEU A 35 -17.70 13.71 5.62
N GLU A 36 -17.85 13.48 6.93
CA GLU A 36 -17.89 14.56 7.93
C GLU A 36 -16.51 15.20 8.14
N TYR A 37 -15.44 14.43 7.94
CA TYR A 37 -14.06 14.90 8.06
C TYR A 37 -13.39 15.11 6.69
N SER A 38 -14.04 14.73 5.59
CA SER A 38 -13.51 14.91 4.24
C SER A 38 -13.89 16.26 3.61
N LEU A 39 -13.06 16.72 2.70
CA LEU A 39 -13.34 17.78 1.74
C LEU A 39 -13.61 17.16 0.35
N PRO A 40 -14.86 17.16 -0.12
CA PRO A 40 -15.19 16.59 -1.42
C PRO A 40 -14.54 17.38 -2.56
N GLU A 41 -14.55 16.79 -3.75
CA GLU A 41 -14.03 17.42 -4.96
C GLU A 41 -14.75 18.74 -5.25
N LEU A 42 -13.99 19.83 -5.16
CA LEU A 42 -14.52 21.19 -5.14
C LEU A 42 -15.03 21.67 -6.52
N VAL A 43 -14.63 21.03 -7.62
CA VAL A 43 -15.14 21.33 -8.98
C VAL A 43 -16.66 21.13 -9.07
N LYS A 44 -17.22 20.24 -8.23
CA LYS A 44 -18.66 19.94 -8.18
C LYS A 44 -19.43 20.88 -7.24
N LEU A 45 -18.72 21.65 -6.43
CA LEU A 45 -19.29 22.64 -5.53
C LEU A 45 -19.20 23.99 -6.24
N ASN A 46 -20.32 24.65 -6.48
CA ASN A 46 -20.38 25.99 -7.09
C ASN A 46 -19.74 27.07 -6.19
N ASP A 47 -18.44 26.94 -5.90
CA ASP A 47 -17.61 27.77 -5.03
C ASP A 47 -18.19 28.04 -3.63
N LYS A 48 -19.03 27.13 -3.11
CA LYS A 48 -19.55 27.19 -1.74
C LYS A 48 -18.62 26.42 -0.80
N LEU A 49 -18.15 27.11 0.24
CA LEU A 49 -17.40 26.51 1.35
C LEU A 49 -18.26 25.43 2.05
N PRO A 50 -17.80 24.18 2.15
CA PRO A 50 -18.49 23.16 2.92
C PRO A 50 -18.65 23.57 4.40
N ALA A 51 -19.83 23.33 4.97
CA ALA A 51 -20.22 23.88 6.27
C ALA A 51 -19.31 23.46 7.44
N HIS A 52 -18.70 22.26 7.35
CA HIS A 52 -17.81 21.68 8.35
C HIS A 52 -16.36 22.16 8.27
N TRP A 53 -16.02 22.98 7.26
CA TRP A 53 -14.71 23.60 7.11
C TRP A 53 -14.76 25.10 7.42
N ARG A 54 -13.65 25.63 7.95
CA ARG A 54 -13.43 27.07 8.16
C ARG A 54 -12.17 27.51 7.44
N THR A 55 -12.25 28.65 6.76
CA THR A 55 -11.09 29.33 6.18
C THR A 55 -10.71 30.54 7.03
N SER A 56 -9.46 30.97 6.97
CA SER A 56 -9.01 32.22 7.60
C SER A 56 -8.03 33.00 6.73
N ASP A 57 -7.79 34.26 7.12
CA ASP A 57 -6.84 35.17 6.49
C ASP A 57 -7.16 35.38 5.00
N ALA A 58 -6.20 35.18 4.10
CA ALA A 58 -6.38 35.43 2.67
C ALA A 58 -7.00 34.24 1.91
N THR A 59 -7.31 33.12 2.58
CA THR A 59 -7.79 31.92 1.89
C THR A 59 -9.11 32.16 1.17
N LYS A 60 -9.15 31.81 -0.12
CA LYS A 60 -10.32 31.96 -0.99
C LYS A 60 -10.63 30.66 -1.74
N LEU A 61 -11.91 30.43 -2.03
CA LEU A 61 -12.39 29.33 -2.87
C LEU A 61 -12.65 29.87 -4.26
N GLU A 62 -11.89 29.41 -5.25
CA GLU A 62 -12.02 29.88 -6.63
C GLU A 62 -11.83 28.74 -7.62
N ALA A 63 -12.76 28.60 -8.57
CA ALA A 63 -12.68 27.64 -9.66
C ALA A 63 -12.36 26.21 -9.15
N GLY A 64 -13.11 25.77 -8.14
CA GLY A 64 -13.02 24.40 -7.63
C GLY A 64 -11.73 24.07 -6.88
N ARG A 65 -11.10 25.04 -6.21
CA ARG A 65 -9.99 24.80 -5.26
C ARG A 65 -9.86 25.91 -4.22
N PHE A 66 -9.32 25.58 -3.05
CA PHE A 66 -8.91 26.59 -2.08
C PHE A 66 -7.52 27.10 -2.41
N ILE A 67 -7.39 28.41 -2.55
CA ILE A 67 -6.12 29.10 -2.72
C ILE A 67 -5.77 29.68 -1.35
N LEU A 68 -4.74 29.11 -0.69
CA LEU A 68 -4.31 29.53 0.64
C LEU A 68 -3.53 30.85 0.58
N THR A 69 -2.71 31.03 -0.46
CA THR A 69 -1.82 32.19 -0.61
C THR A 69 -2.06 32.92 -1.96
N PRO A 70 -3.18 33.66 -2.10
CA PRO A 70 -3.59 34.19 -3.40
C PRO A 70 -2.82 35.42 -3.88
N THR A 71 -2.05 36.07 -3.01
CA THR A 71 -1.29 37.30 -3.32
C THR A 71 0.09 37.23 -2.70
N LYS A 72 1.00 38.15 -3.04
CA LYS A 72 2.33 38.25 -2.41
C LYS A 72 2.21 38.49 -0.90
N ASN A 73 3.12 37.92 -0.10
CA ASN A 73 3.15 38.03 1.37
C ASN A 73 1.80 37.70 2.04
N SER A 74 1.04 36.78 1.45
CA SER A 74 -0.22 36.31 1.98
C SER A 74 -0.04 35.05 2.81
N LYS A 75 -1.03 34.82 3.66
CA LYS A 75 -1.12 33.65 4.52
C LYS A 75 -2.56 33.18 4.54
N GLY A 76 -2.72 31.87 4.72
CA GLY A 76 -4.02 31.23 4.66
C GLY A 76 -4.11 30.03 5.58
N SER A 77 -5.33 29.67 5.93
CA SER A 77 -5.59 28.40 6.58
C SER A 77 -6.94 27.82 6.20
N LEU A 78 -7.02 26.50 6.28
CA LEU A 78 -8.22 25.71 6.09
C LEU A 78 -8.24 24.64 7.18
N TRP A 79 -9.23 24.70 8.08
CA TRP A 79 -9.36 23.80 9.23
C TRP A 79 -10.74 23.16 9.26
N LEU A 80 -10.83 21.93 9.76
CA LEU A 80 -12.10 21.37 10.17
C LEU A 80 -12.66 22.13 11.38
N LYS A 81 -13.99 22.22 11.47
CA LYS A 81 -14.67 22.81 12.63
C LYS A 81 -14.89 21.80 13.75
N LYS A 82 -15.18 20.55 13.40
CA LYS A 82 -15.39 19.43 14.32
C LYS A 82 -14.06 18.73 14.57
N SER A 83 -13.76 18.36 15.81
CA SER A 83 -12.62 17.48 16.08
C SER A 83 -12.95 16.03 15.75
N PHE A 84 -11.96 15.36 15.19
CA PHE A 84 -11.95 13.92 14.96
C PHE A 84 -11.61 13.19 16.26
N ASN A 85 -12.38 12.16 16.60
CA ASN A 85 -12.10 11.34 17.76
C ASN A 85 -11.23 10.15 17.36
N LEU A 86 -9.94 10.19 17.74
CA LEU A 86 -8.99 9.13 17.43
C LEU A 86 -9.15 7.94 18.38
N GLU A 87 -9.89 6.92 17.93
CA GLU A 87 -10.04 5.66 18.66
C GLU A 87 -9.25 4.51 18.01
N THR A 88 -9.28 4.44 16.69
CA THR A 88 -8.74 3.37 15.83
C THR A 88 -7.73 3.90 14.81
N SER A 89 -7.27 3.04 13.91
CA SER A 89 -6.49 3.41 12.73
C SER A 89 -7.22 4.43 11.85
N PHE A 90 -6.48 5.25 11.11
CA PHE A 90 -7.03 6.23 10.18
C PHE A 90 -6.12 6.43 8.96
N THR A 91 -6.72 6.97 7.89
CA THR A 91 -5.99 7.48 6.73
C THR A 91 -6.50 8.87 6.39
N ILE A 92 -5.60 9.81 6.10
CA ILE A 92 -5.95 11.12 5.54
C ILE A 92 -5.16 11.32 4.25
N GLU A 93 -5.86 11.72 3.20
CA GLU A 93 -5.30 12.07 1.90
C GLU A 93 -5.53 13.54 1.62
N TRP A 94 -4.48 14.29 1.31
CA TRP A 94 -4.56 15.66 0.82
C TRP A 94 -4.09 15.72 -0.62
N THR A 95 -4.89 16.33 -1.49
CA THR A 95 -4.50 16.67 -2.85
C THR A 95 -4.24 18.17 -2.93
N PHE A 96 -2.99 18.53 -3.16
CA PHE A 96 -2.52 19.91 -3.13
C PHE A 96 -1.58 20.20 -4.29
N ARG A 97 -1.31 21.47 -4.56
CA ARG A 97 -0.26 21.90 -5.49
C ARG A 97 0.28 23.26 -5.12
N ASP A 98 1.38 23.61 -5.76
CA ASP A 98 1.97 24.93 -5.71
C ASP A 98 2.28 25.41 -7.14
N VAL A 99 1.96 26.67 -7.42
CA VAL A 99 2.04 27.27 -8.76
C VAL A 99 2.53 28.71 -8.70
N GLY A 100 3.15 29.19 -9.78
CA GLY A 100 3.45 30.61 -9.96
C GLY A 100 4.82 31.05 -9.48
N PHE A 101 5.61 30.15 -8.88
CA PHE A 101 7.00 30.40 -8.52
C PHE A 101 7.78 29.09 -8.40
N GLU A 102 9.05 29.12 -8.81
CA GLU A 102 10.04 28.05 -8.61
C GLU A 102 11.33 28.68 -8.09
N GLY A 103 11.93 28.05 -7.07
CA GLY A 103 13.19 28.47 -6.48
C GLY A 103 13.14 28.60 -4.97
N ASP A 104 14.26 29.00 -4.37
CA ASP A 104 14.37 29.17 -2.92
C ASP A 104 13.49 30.35 -2.46
N SER A 105 12.64 30.10 -1.47
CA SER A 105 11.78 31.09 -0.86
C SER A 105 11.53 30.74 0.61
N LYS A 106 11.04 31.71 1.37
CA LYS A 106 10.55 31.46 2.74
C LYS A 106 9.11 30.94 2.77
N ALA A 107 8.54 30.63 1.61
CA ALA A 107 7.21 30.10 1.50
C ALA A 107 7.16 28.68 2.06
N ALA A 108 6.08 28.36 2.75
CA ALA A 108 5.90 27.04 3.34
C ALA A 108 4.41 26.71 3.44
N MET A 109 4.12 25.41 3.39
CA MET A 109 2.81 24.83 3.69
C MET A 109 2.98 23.82 4.82
N ALA A 110 1.99 23.73 5.70
CA ALA A 110 1.98 22.74 6.78
C ALA A 110 0.63 22.01 6.85
N PHE A 111 0.68 20.69 6.94
CA PHE A 111 -0.48 19.85 7.27
C PHE A 111 -0.43 19.48 8.75
N TRP A 112 -1.57 19.57 9.42
CA TRP A 112 -1.65 19.50 10.87
C TRP A 112 -2.56 18.39 11.36
N PHE A 113 -2.14 17.75 12.43
CA PHE A 113 -2.93 16.78 13.19
C PHE A 113 -2.65 17.03 14.68
N VAL A 114 -3.45 17.91 15.29
CA VAL A 114 -3.19 18.49 16.63
C VAL A 114 -4.23 18.03 17.64
N THR A 115 -3.82 17.68 18.86
CA THR A 115 -4.68 17.22 19.95
C THR A 115 -4.82 18.21 21.10
N GLY A 116 -5.91 18.05 21.86
CA GLY A 116 -6.16 18.74 23.11
C GLY A 116 -7.15 17.97 23.98
N SER A 117 -7.24 18.35 25.25
CA SER A 117 -8.16 17.75 26.22
C SER A 117 -9.62 18.14 25.96
N SER A 118 -9.87 19.22 25.22
CA SER A 118 -11.20 19.71 24.86
C SER A 118 -11.18 20.48 23.53
N GLU A 119 -12.35 20.63 22.90
CA GLU A 119 -12.52 21.45 21.70
C GLU A 119 -12.05 22.90 21.90
N GLN A 120 -12.28 23.44 23.10
CA GLN A 120 -11.90 24.81 23.47
C GLN A 120 -10.39 24.97 23.52
N GLU A 121 -9.67 24.03 24.14
CA GLU A 121 -8.19 24.06 24.20
C GLU A 121 -7.57 23.95 22.79
N ILE A 122 -8.14 23.10 21.95
CA ILE A 122 -7.72 22.98 20.55
C ILE A 122 -7.93 24.32 19.85
N ASP A 123 -9.12 24.91 19.93
CA ASP A 123 -9.41 26.19 19.29
C ASP A 123 -8.54 27.34 19.83
N GLU A 124 -8.15 27.32 21.10
CA GLU A 124 -7.18 28.27 21.66
C GLU A 124 -5.77 28.06 21.09
N THR A 125 -5.32 26.81 20.98
CA THR A 125 -4.04 26.46 20.36
C THR A 125 -4.00 26.96 18.91
N LEU A 126 -5.07 26.76 18.15
CA LEU A 126 -5.18 27.15 16.74
C LEU A 126 -5.29 28.68 16.51
N LYS A 127 -5.43 29.49 17.56
CA LYS A 127 -5.31 30.96 17.45
C LYS A 127 -3.86 31.40 17.27
N ASP A 128 -2.90 30.61 17.72
CA ASP A 128 -1.50 30.86 17.42
C ASP A 128 -1.25 30.63 15.92
N LYS A 129 -0.64 31.62 15.28
CA LYS A 129 -0.33 31.66 13.84
C LYS A 129 1.16 31.88 13.58
N SER A 130 2.00 31.66 14.58
CA SER A 130 3.44 31.98 14.53
C SER A 130 4.28 31.00 13.71
N MET A 131 3.78 29.79 13.42
CA MET A 131 4.48 28.76 12.63
C MET A 131 3.69 28.45 11.35
N VAL A 132 4.12 28.99 10.21
CA VAL A 132 3.48 28.77 8.89
C VAL A 132 1.96 29.07 8.93
N ASN A 133 1.57 30.17 9.61
CA ASN A 133 0.17 30.53 9.87
C ASN A 133 -0.64 29.51 10.70
N GLY A 134 0.05 28.63 11.42
CA GLY A 134 -0.49 27.72 12.42
C GLY A 134 0.28 27.81 13.76
N PRO A 135 0.00 26.89 14.70
CA PRO A 135 0.54 26.97 16.06
C PRO A 135 2.02 26.57 16.14
N SER A 136 2.82 27.37 16.84
CA SER A 136 4.22 27.00 17.15
C SER A 136 4.31 26.01 18.31
N LYS A 137 3.39 26.10 19.28
CA LYS A 137 3.25 25.17 20.40
C LYS A 137 2.01 24.31 20.18
N PHE A 138 2.22 23.07 19.81
CA PHE A 138 1.14 22.12 19.53
C PHE A 138 1.47 20.76 20.13
N ASP A 139 0.46 19.94 20.33
CA ASP A 139 0.60 18.53 20.69
C ASP A 139 0.10 17.71 19.51
N GLY A 140 0.94 16.85 18.94
CA GLY A 140 0.63 16.07 17.76
C GLY A 140 1.64 16.24 16.64
N LEU A 141 1.17 16.18 15.39
CA LEU A 141 1.99 16.06 14.19
C LEU A 141 1.83 17.27 13.27
N MET A 142 2.96 17.72 12.71
CA MET A 142 3.02 18.68 11.62
C MET A 142 3.83 18.08 10.46
N LEU A 143 3.27 18.10 9.25
CA LEU A 143 4.00 17.81 8.01
C LEU A 143 4.34 19.14 7.34
N HIS A 144 5.59 19.54 7.42
CA HIS A 144 6.13 20.79 6.90
C HIS A 144 6.65 20.60 5.47
N LEU A 145 6.13 21.38 4.54
CA LEU A 145 6.54 21.43 3.14
C LEU A 145 7.20 22.78 2.87
N ASP A 146 8.46 22.75 2.49
CA ASP A 146 9.25 23.94 2.21
C ASP A 146 10.44 23.65 1.29
N THR A 147 11.00 24.71 0.74
CA THR A 147 12.28 24.70 0.03
C THR A 147 13.35 25.28 0.94
N ASN A 148 14.16 24.42 1.54
CA ASN A 148 15.31 24.82 2.34
C ASN A 148 16.56 24.85 1.46
N GLU A 149 17.34 25.93 1.52
CA GLU A 149 18.62 26.11 0.78
C GLU A 149 19.59 24.91 0.92
N VAL A 150 19.58 24.23 2.07
CA VAL A 150 20.51 23.13 2.38
C VAL A 150 20.06 21.79 1.78
N HIS A 151 18.75 21.57 1.70
CA HIS A 151 18.18 20.25 1.42
C HIS A 151 17.33 20.20 0.15
N GLY A 152 17.05 21.36 -0.44
CA GLY A 152 16.09 21.52 -1.52
C GLY A 152 14.64 21.32 -1.07
N PRO A 153 13.71 21.28 -2.05
CA PRO A 153 12.28 21.05 -1.82
C PRO A 153 12.04 19.72 -1.10
N SER A 154 11.41 19.77 0.07
CA SER A 154 11.22 18.58 0.91
C SER A 154 9.94 18.66 1.74
N ILE A 155 9.42 17.49 2.10
CA ILE A 155 8.39 17.36 3.13
C ILE A 155 8.99 16.68 4.36
N ARG A 156 8.74 17.25 5.54
CA ARG A 156 9.33 16.85 6.82
C ARG A 156 8.26 16.69 7.88
N ALA A 157 8.37 15.63 8.66
CA ALA A 157 7.45 15.36 9.76
C ALA A 157 8.04 15.78 11.10
N GLN A 158 7.28 16.58 11.84
CA GLN A 158 7.59 17.08 13.17
C GLN A 158 6.57 16.57 14.18
N LEU A 159 7.05 16.22 15.37
CA LEU A 159 6.21 15.95 16.53
C LEU A 159 6.50 16.97 17.61
N ASN A 160 5.45 17.36 18.31
CA ASN A 160 5.55 18.22 19.47
C ASN A 160 4.55 17.75 20.54
N ASP A 161 4.84 18.08 21.79
CA ASP A 161 4.08 17.72 22.99
C ASP A 161 3.71 18.98 23.81
N LYS A 162 3.56 20.12 23.12
CA LYS A 162 3.37 21.49 23.66
C LYS A 162 4.54 22.08 24.45
N ILE A 163 5.64 21.36 24.68
CA ILE A 163 6.73 21.87 25.52
C ILE A 163 7.55 22.94 24.79
N THR A 164 7.93 22.69 23.54
CA THR A 164 8.80 23.60 22.77
C THR A 164 8.02 24.35 21.71
N ALA A 165 8.22 25.67 21.60
CA ALA A 165 7.73 26.42 20.44
C ALA A 165 8.62 26.12 19.23
N PHE A 166 8.01 25.67 18.13
CA PHE A 166 8.71 25.47 16.88
C PHE A 166 8.98 26.81 16.19
N THR A 167 10.19 26.94 15.66
CA THR A 167 10.62 28.03 14.77
C THR A 167 11.14 27.42 13.47
N PRO A 168 11.21 28.18 12.36
CA PRO A 168 11.73 27.67 11.09
C PRO A 168 13.10 26.97 11.24
N GLU A 169 13.99 27.48 12.09
CA GLU A 169 15.30 26.88 12.33
C GLU A 169 15.20 25.49 12.99
N ILE A 170 14.37 25.38 14.03
CA ILE A 170 14.20 24.15 14.81
C ILE A 170 13.54 23.04 13.98
N VAL A 171 12.67 23.42 13.03
CA VAL A 171 11.92 22.49 12.18
C VAL A 171 12.85 21.61 11.37
N HIS A 172 13.95 22.17 10.85
CA HIS A 172 14.89 21.38 10.06
C HIS A 172 15.68 20.38 10.92
N GLU A 173 16.00 20.74 12.16
CA GLU A 173 16.78 19.90 13.08
C GLU A 173 15.95 18.79 13.74
N LYS A 174 14.67 19.04 14.06
CA LYS A 174 13.82 18.12 14.84
C LYS A 174 12.95 17.17 14.00
N SER A 175 13.22 17.09 12.71
CA SER A 175 12.49 16.20 11.79
C SER A 175 12.73 14.73 12.15
N PHE A 176 11.68 13.96 12.40
CA PHE A 176 11.81 12.51 12.64
C PHE A 176 11.68 11.66 11.37
N GLY A 177 11.13 12.25 10.30
CA GLY A 177 10.99 11.64 8.98
C GLY A 177 10.94 12.72 7.89
N SER A 178 11.50 12.44 6.73
CA SER A 178 11.53 13.40 5.60
C SER A 178 11.78 12.70 4.28
N CYS A 179 11.36 13.33 3.18
CA CYS A 179 11.79 12.99 1.82
C CYS A 179 11.88 14.24 0.95
N LEU A 180 12.67 14.16 -0.12
CA LEU A 180 12.74 15.20 -1.15
C LEU A 180 11.49 15.12 -2.01
N LEU A 181 10.90 16.28 -2.30
CA LEU A 181 9.66 16.39 -3.06
C LEU A 181 9.71 17.67 -3.89
N ALA A 182 9.82 17.52 -5.21
CA ALA A 182 9.63 18.63 -6.13
C ALA A 182 8.13 18.96 -6.24
N TYR A 183 7.71 20.07 -5.63
CA TYR A 183 6.30 20.49 -5.59
C TYR A 183 6.04 21.85 -6.27
N GLN A 184 7.07 22.70 -6.37
CA GLN A 184 6.97 24.06 -6.89
C GLN A 184 6.64 24.10 -8.37
N ASP A 185 5.94 25.16 -8.78
CA ASP A 185 5.45 25.45 -10.14
C ASP A 185 4.86 24.25 -10.91
N SER A 186 4.13 23.37 -10.22
CA SER A 186 3.49 22.20 -10.82
C SER A 186 1.99 22.41 -10.98
N ALA A 187 1.53 22.42 -12.24
CA ALA A 187 0.09 22.40 -12.54
C ALA A 187 -0.58 21.08 -12.10
N VAL A 188 0.18 19.99 -12.05
CA VAL A 188 -0.29 18.66 -11.65
C VAL A 188 -0.29 18.58 -10.12
N PRO A 189 -1.44 18.28 -9.49
CA PRO A 189 -1.51 18.18 -8.06
C PRO A 189 -0.90 16.89 -7.53
N THR A 190 -0.28 17.02 -6.36
CA THR A 190 0.36 15.96 -5.60
C THR A 190 -0.60 15.43 -4.54
N THR A 191 -0.59 14.12 -4.30
CA THR A 191 -1.38 13.50 -3.23
C THR A 191 -0.48 13.04 -2.09
N ALA A 192 -0.61 13.67 -0.93
CA ALA A 192 0.00 13.20 0.31
C ALA A 192 -0.99 12.33 1.07
N ARG A 193 -0.62 11.08 1.37
CA ARG A 193 -1.41 10.13 2.17
C ARG A 193 -0.70 9.82 3.47
N LEU A 194 -1.30 10.26 4.58
CA LEU A 194 -0.88 9.91 5.93
C LEU A 194 -1.74 8.76 6.44
N THR A 195 -1.10 7.67 6.84
CA THR A 195 -1.76 6.50 7.42
C THR A 195 -1.21 6.26 8.81
N TYR A 196 -2.10 6.09 9.78
CA TYR A 196 -1.77 5.61 11.10
C TYR A 196 -2.50 4.29 11.35
N ASP A 197 -1.73 3.22 11.42
CA ASP A 197 -2.22 1.87 11.68
C ASP A 197 -1.92 1.49 13.13
N LYS A 198 -2.95 1.60 13.97
CA LYS A 198 -2.86 1.28 15.39
C LYS A 198 -2.68 -0.22 15.62
N ASP A 199 -3.31 -1.05 14.79
CA ASP A 199 -3.32 -2.50 14.91
C ASP A 199 -1.97 -3.10 14.48
N ASN A 200 -1.32 -2.48 13.48
CA ASN A 200 0.05 -2.80 13.10
C ASN A 200 1.10 -1.99 13.89
N LYS A 201 1.17 -2.23 15.20
CA LYS A 201 2.22 -1.66 16.09
C LYS A 201 2.32 -0.12 16.03
N SER A 202 1.20 0.58 15.81
CA SER A 202 1.20 2.05 15.67
C SER A 202 2.08 2.55 14.52
N MET A 203 2.01 1.90 13.37
CA MET A 203 2.73 2.30 12.16
C MET A 203 2.20 3.66 11.67
N LEU A 204 3.07 4.66 11.62
CA LEU A 204 2.82 5.92 10.94
C LEU A 204 3.56 5.91 9.59
N LYS A 205 2.83 6.09 8.50
CA LYS A 205 3.37 6.09 7.14
C LYS A 205 2.88 7.31 6.36
N LEU A 206 3.81 7.99 5.68
CA LEU A 206 3.49 9.03 4.70
C LEU A 206 3.86 8.54 3.31
N GLN A 207 2.91 8.60 2.38
CA GLN A 207 3.12 8.39 0.95
C GLN A 207 2.88 9.68 0.18
N ILE A 208 3.67 9.91 -0.86
CA ILE A 208 3.45 10.97 -1.84
C ILE A 208 3.29 10.32 -3.21
N ASP A 209 2.15 10.52 -3.85
CA ASP A 209 1.78 9.88 -5.12
C ASP A 209 2.04 8.36 -5.10
N ASN A 210 1.57 7.71 -4.03
CA ASN A 210 1.73 6.28 -3.74
C ASN A 210 3.17 5.79 -3.49
N ARG A 211 4.18 6.66 -3.49
CA ARG A 211 5.55 6.32 -3.06
C ARG A 211 5.74 6.62 -1.58
N VAL A 212 6.28 5.69 -0.82
CA VAL A 212 6.58 5.90 0.60
C VAL A 212 7.69 6.96 0.74
N CYS A 213 7.36 8.02 1.46
CA CYS A 213 8.26 9.08 1.87
C CYS A 213 9.04 8.66 3.13
N PHE A 214 8.30 8.27 4.17
CA PHE A 214 8.85 7.66 5.38
C PHE A 214 7.82 6.75 6.06
N GLN A 215 8.32 5.86 6.92
CA GLN A 215 7.53 5.01 7.78
C GLN A 215 8.22 4.88 9.14
N THR A 216 7.44 4.85 10.22
CA THR A 216 7.96 4.69 11.58
C THR A 216 6.95 4.01 12.51
N PHE A 217 7.45 3.26 13.48
CA PHE A 217 6.66 2.64 14.56
C PHE A 217 6.91 3.32 15.91
N LYS A 218 7.69 4.41 15.92
CA LYS A 218 8.09 5.11 17.15
C LYS A 218 7.04 6.12 17.61
N VAL A 219 6.13 6.52 16.73
CA VAL A 219 5.14 7.56 17.00
C VAL A 219 3.90 6.90 17.57
N LYS A 220 3.53 7.30 18.80
CA LYS A 220 2.32 6.85 19.48
C LYS A 220 1.42 8.04 19.68
N LEU A 221 0.35 8.11 18.90
CA LEU A 221 -0.66 9.15 19.03
C LEU A 221 -1.64 8.73 20.14
N PRO A 222 -1.81 9.52 21.21
CA PRO A 222 -2.79 9.20 22.25
C PRO A 222 -4.21 9.19 21.69
N GLN A 223 -5.12 8.43 22.32
CA GLN A 223 -6.54 8.55 21.99
C GLN A 223 -7.06 9.91 22.46
N GLY A 224 -7.99 10.50 21.70
CA GLY A 224 -8.60 11.78 22.06
C GLY A 224 -9.10 12.57 20.87
N LEU A 225 -9.36 13.85 21.11
CA LEU A 225 -9.86 14.78 20.10
C LEU A 225 -8.70 15.39 19.32
N TYR A 226 -8.78 15.30 18.00
CA TYR A 226 -7.80 15.83 17.08
C TYR A 226 -8.43 16.80 16.08
N ARG A 227 -7.70 17.84 15.70
CA ARG A 227 -8.09 18.73 14.62
C ARG A 227 -7.14 18.63 13.44
N PHE A 228 -7.73 18.51 12.26
CA PHE A 228 -7.01 18.52 11.00
C PHE A 228 -7.13 19.88 10.35
N GLY A 229 -6.04 20.28 9.72
CA GLY A 229 -6.04 21.47 8.89
C GLY A 229 -4.78 21.58 8.08
N VAL A 230 -4.78 22.60 7.25
CA VAL A 230 -3.66 22.97 6.41
C VAL A 230 -3.50 24.48 6.48
N THR A 231 -2.25 24.92 6.58
CA THR A 231 -1.89 26.33 6.63
C THR A 231 -0.78 26.58 5.63
N ALA A 232 -0.68 27.81 5.13
CA ALA A 232 0.40 28.19 4.26
C ALA A 232 0.74 29.67 4.38
N VAL A 233 1.98 30.01 4.06
CA VAL A 233 2.52 31.37 3.93
C VAL A 233 3.35 31.43 2.65
N ASN A 234 3.27 32.52 1.91
CA ASN A 234 4.21 32.78 0.82
C ASN A 234 5.07 34.02 1.10
N ASP A 235 6.12 34.16 0.29
CA ASP A 235 7.05 35.29 0.36
C ASP A 235 6.58 36.43 -0.56
N ASN A 236 7.47 37.38 -0.86
CA ASN A 236 7.24 38.45 -1.83
C ASN A 236 7.30 37.96 -3.30
N ASN A 237 6.82 36.75 -3.55
CA ASN A 237 6.73 36.10 -4.86
C ASN A 237 5.26 35.76 -5.18
N ALA A 238 5.01 35.15 -6.33
CA ALA A 238 3.67 34.75 -6.77
C ALA A 238 3.32 33.29 -6.41
N GLU A 239 4.06 32.69 -5.47
CA GLU A 239 3.89 31.29 -5.03
C GLU A 239 2.51 31.10 -4.41
N SER A 240 1.74 30.17 -4.97
CA SER A 240 0.33 29.99 -4.67
C SER A 240 0.05 28.55 -4.29
N PHE A 241 -0.07 28.35 -2.98
CA PHE A 241 -0.45 27.08 -2.38
C PHE A 241 -1.94 26.82 -2.50
N GLU A 242 -2.30 25.69 -3.10
CA GLU A 242 -3.69 25.34 -3.41
C GLU A 242 -4.06 23.95 -2.89
N ILE A 243 -5.29 23.81 -2.38
CA ILE A 243 -5.87 22.56 -1.89
C ILE A 243 -7.10 22.24 -2.72
N LEU A 244 -7.10 21.06 -3.34
CA LEU A 244 -8.14 20.63 -4.27
C LEU A 244 -9.12 19.65 -3.61
N LYS A 245 -8.61 18.79 -2.74
CA LYS A 245 -9.38 17.69 -2.14
C LYS A 245 -8.72 17.23 -0.85
N MET A 246 -9.53 16.74 0.10
CA MET A 246 -9.05 16.03 1.27
C MET A 246 -10.00 14.88 1.58
N HIS A 247 -9.51 13.66 1.77
CA HIS A 247 -10.33 12.54 2.21
C HIS A 247 -9.82 12.01 3.54
N ALA A 248 -10.73 11.76 4.47
CA ALA A 248 -10.46 11.09 5.73
C ALA A 248 -11.17 9.74 5.73
N TYR A 249 -10.46 8.70 6.16
CA TYR A 249 -10.98 7.33 6.22
C TYR A 249 -10.83 6.78 7.63
N ASN A 250 -11.88 6.13 8.11
CA ASN A 250 -11.90 5.37 9.34
C ASN A 250 -11.25 4.00 9.08
N GLY A 251 -9.95 3.90 9.38
CA GLY A 251 -9.12 2.72 9.13
C GLY A 251 -8.02 2.95 8.10
N VAL A 252 -7.35 1.85 7.74
CA VAL A 252 -6.31 1.81 6.71
C VAL A 252 -6.96 1.49 5.35
N VAL A 253 -6.61 2.26 4.32
CA VAL A 253 -7.05 2.00 2.94
C VAL A 253 -6.10 1.02 2.24
N GLU A 254 -6.57 0.29 1.23
CA GLU A 254 -5.77 -0.74 0.55
C GLU A 254 -4.50 -0.14 -0.09
N ASP A 255 -4.63 1.03 -0.71
CA ASP A 255 -3.49 1.71 -1.32
C ASP A 255 -2.43 2.14 -0.28
N SER A 256 -2.82 2.28 1.00
CA SER A 256 -1.87 2.51 2.10
C SER A 256 -1.08 1.28 2.45
N LEU A 257 -1.51 0.08 2.06
CA LEU A 257 -0.77 -1.15 2.32
C LEU A 257 0.26 -1.45 1.22
N ILE A 258 0.21 -0.71 0.10
CA ILE A 258 1.18 -0.86 -0.97
C ILE A 258 2.59 -0.60 -0.41
N PRO A 259 3.46 -1.61 -0.42
CA PRO A 259 4.84 -1.50 0.03
C PRO A 259 5.66 -0.76 -1.03
N ASN A 260 6.78 -0.19 -0.63
CA ASN A 260 7.54 0.62 -1.57
C ASN A 260 8.55 -0.20 -2.37
N SER A 261 8.33 -0.33 -3.67
CA SER A 261 9.36 -0.82 -4.59
C SER A 261 10.45 0.23 -4.86
N ASN A 262 10.14 1.53 -4.72
CA ASN A 262 11.04 2.65 -4.96
C ASN A 262 10.85 3.81 -3.95
N PRO A 263 11.58 3.82 -2.80
CA PRO A 263 11.55 4.90 -1.82
C PRO A 263 11.87 6.26 -2.43
N MET A 264 11.13 7.28 -1.98
CA MET A 264 11.50 8.65 -2.32
C MET A 264 12.89 8.96 -1.77
N PRO A 265 13.71 9.72 -2.52
CA PRO A 265 15.05 10.06 -2.05
C PRO A 265 14.94 10.90 -0.77
N GLN A 266 15.77 10.58 0.22
CA GLN A 266 15.87 11.34 1.46
C GLN A 266 17.08 12.30 1.39
N PRO A 267 17.01 13.47 2.05
CA PRO A 267 18.17 14.36 2.13
C PRO A 267 19.32 13.64 2.86
N LYS A 268 20.49 13.59 2.23
CA LYS A 268 21.69 12.98 2.80
C LYS A 268 22.58 14.07 3.40
N PHE A 269 23.12 13.82 4.59
CA PHE A 269 24.15 14.69 5.17
C PHE A 269 25.52 14.18 4.72
N VAL A 270 26.40 15.09 4.33
CA VAL A 270 27.79 14.76 4.00
C VAL A 270 28.72 15.54 4.91
N THR A 271 29.55 14.82 5.66
CA THR A 271 30.59 15.44 6.47
C THR A 271 31.84 15.56 5.61
N LYS A 272 32.26 16.80 5.37
CA LYS A 272 33.53 17.11 4.72
C LYS A 272 34.66 16.91 5.74
N GLN A 273 35.35 15.78 5.63
CA GLN A 273 36.56 15.53 6.40
C GLN A 273 37.74 16.16 5.67
N ILE A 274 38.39 17.13 6.32
CA ILE A 274 39.62 17.73 5.82
C ILE A 274 40.77 17.05 6.58
N ASP A 275 41.61 16.33 5.84
CA ASP A 275 42.85 15.79 6.39
C ASP A 275 43.77 16.95 6.78
N LYS A 276 44.09 17.06 8.08
CA LYS A 276 44.91 18.15 8.62
C LYS A 276 46.32 18.19 8.06
N ASP A 277 46.84 17.05 7.60
CA ASP A 277 48.23 16.91 7.16
C ASP A 277 48.36 17.06 5.64
N THR A 278 47.34 16.66 4.88
CA THR A 278 47.37 16.71 3.40
C THR A 278 46.47 17.75 2.76
N GLY A 279 45.59 18.39 3.55
CA GLY A 279 44.58 19.33 3.06
C GLY A 279 43.55 18.68 2.11
N LYS A 280 43.59 17.36 1.94
CA LYS A 280 42.70 16.65 1.02
C LYS A 280 41.31 16.55 1.62
N GLU A 281 40.34 16.95 0.82
CA GLU A 281 38.92 16.91 1.16
C GLU A 281 38.38 15.51 0.85
N LYS A 282 37.85 14.83 1.86
CA LYS A 282 37.10 13.59 1.69
C LYS A 282 35.66 13.84 2.13
N ILE A 283 34.74 13.72 1.19
CA ILE A 283 33.31 13.79 1.45
C ILE A 283 32.88 12.43 1.97
N VAL A 284 32.37 12.37 3.20
CA VAL A 284 31.83 11.14 3.81
C VAL A 284 30.33 11.34 4.02
N GLU A 285 29.51 10.57 3.30
CA GLU A 285 28.07 10.51 3.57
C GLU A 285 27.85 9.98 5.00
N GLN A 286 27.10 10.72 5.82
CA GLN A 286 26.68 10.32 7.16
C GLN A 286 25.16 10.40 7.24
N ASP A 287 24.50 9.29 7.54
CA ASP A 287 23.10 9.35 7.97
C ASP A 287 23.04 9.89 9.42
N ILE A 288 22.00 10.67 9.78
CA ILE A 288 21.82 11.29 11.11
C ILE A 288 21.93 10.24 12.26
N PHE A 289 21.66 8.98 11.96
CA PHE A 289 21.69 7.85 12.90
C PHE A 289 23.00 7.07 12.96
N ASP A 290 23.98 7.33 12.07
CA ASP A 290 25.27 6.62 12.02
C ASP A 290 26.31 7.18 12.99
N THR A 291 25.99 8.25 13.72
CA THR A 291 26.89 8.85 14.72
C THR A 291 27.13 7.95 15.95
N LYS A 292 26.47 6.78 16.04
CA LYS A 292 26.70 5.80 17.12
C LYS A 292 26.78 4.35 16.64
N LYS A 293 27.89 4.00 15.99
CA LYS A 293 28.70 2.76 16.18
C LYS A 293 29.39 2.38 14.88
N GLY A 294 30.70 2.10 14.97
CA GLY A 294 31.48 1.60 13.85
C GLY A 294 31.02 0.23 13.36
N ASN A 295 31.16 -0.01 12.06
CA ASN A 295 31.15 -1.28 11.30
C ASN A 295 30.05 -2.32 11.56
N SER A 296 29.05 -2.06 12.40
CA SER A 296 27.88 -2.93 12.55
C SER A 296 26.74 -2.42 11.67
N ILE A 297 26.18 -3.29 10.83
CA ILE A 297 24.94 -3.02 10.07
C ILE A 297 23.91 -2.44 11.04
N SER A 298 23.51 -1.19 10.81
CA SER A 298 22.52 -0.51 11.65
C SER A 298 21.18 -1.23 11.51
N THR A 299 20.40 -1.30 12.60
CA THR A 299 19.04 -1.87 12.54
C THR A 299 18.19 -1.16 11.48
N LEU A 300 18.45 0.13 11.22
CA LEU A 300 17.82 0.90 10.16
C LEU A 300 18.17 0.38 8.75
N ASP A 301 19.41 -0.03 8.51
CA ASP A 301 19.81 -0.63 7.23
C ASP A 301 19.16 -1.98 7.01
N LEU A 302 19.01 -2.77 8.08
CA LEU A 302 18.23 -4.00 8.03
C LEU A 302 16.77 -3.71 7.69
N TYR A 303 16.17 -2.68 8.28
CA TYR A 303 14.80 -2.27 7.94
C TYR A 303 14.68 -1.76 6.50
N LYS A 304 15.60 -0.91 6.01
CA LYS A 304 15.61 -0.44 4.61
C LYS A 304 15.71 -1.61 3.63
N LYS A 305 16.58 -2.58 3.92
CA LYS A 305 16.74 -3.80 3.11
C LYS A 305 15.50 -4.70 3.17
N LEU A 306 14.92 -4.87 4.36
CA LEU A 306 13.69 -5.66 4.53
C LEU A 306 12.51 -5.04 3.79
N ASP A 307 12.32 -3.72 3.90
CA ASP A 307 11.28 -2.97 3.20
C ASP A 307 11.46 -3.04 1.67
N SER A 308 12.70 -2.96 1.18
CA SER A 308 12.99 -3.17 -0.25
C SER A 308 12.72 -4.60 -0.71
N VAL A 309 13.01 -5.60 0.13
CA VAL A 309 12.70 -7.01 -0.16
C VAL A 309 11.18 -7.25 -0.13
N GLU A 310 10.47 -6.70 0.85
CA GLU A 310 9.02 -6.73 0.97
C GLU A 310 8.35 -6.06 -0.24
N GLY A 311 8.80 -4.86 -0.61
CA GLY A 311 8.34 -4.15 -1.81
C GLY A 311 8.58 -4.93 -3.09
N ARG A 312 9.74 -5.59 -3.22
CA ARG A 312 10.04 -6.47 -4.37
C ARG A 312 9.23 -7.76 -4.36
N LEU A 313 8.95 -8.34 -3.19
CA LEU A 313 8.17 -9.56 -3.05
C LEU A 313 6.71 -9.33 -3.40
N LEU A 314 6.13 -8.22 -2.92
CA LEU A 314 4.75 -7.83 -3.19
C LEU A 314 4.57 -7.28 -4.61
N ALA A 315 5.57 -6.59 -5.18
CA ALA A 315 5.58 -6.25 -6.60
C ALA A 315 5.66 -7.48 -7.51
N ASN A 316 6.19 -8.60 -7.01
CA ASN A 316 6.20 -9.88 -7.69
C ASN A 316 4.91 -10.67 -7.36
N ASP A 317 3.79 -10.08 -7.74
CA ASP A 317 2.50 -10.71 -8.03
C ASP A 317 1.94 -11.68 -6.96
N ILE A 318 1.89 -11.24 -5.70
CA ILE A 318 1.15 -11.97 -4.64
C ILE A 318 -0.37 -11.97 -4.92
N SER A 319 -0.89 -11.02 -5.70
CA SER A 319 -2.29 -11.01 -6.16
C SER A 319 -2.69 -12.25 -6.96
N VAL A 320 -1.76 -12.86 -7.69
CA VAL A 320 -1.99 -14.12 -8.41
C VAL A 320 -2.01 -15.31 -7.45
N LEU A 321 -1.21 -15.24 -6.38
CA LEU A 321 -1.16 -16.26 -5.35
C LEU A 321 -2.40 -16.22 -4.44
N ASP A 322 -2.88 -15.02 -4.13
CA ASP A 322 -4.08 -14.76 -3.33
C ASP A 322 -5.34 -15.28 -4.03
N LYS A 323 -5.47 -15.01 -5.34
CA LYS A 323 -6.55 -15.59 -6.16
C LYS A 323 -6.52 -17.12 -6.20
N LYS A 324 -5.33 -17.72 -6.25
CA LYS A 324 -5.18 -19.18 -6.21
C LYS A 324 -5.51 -19.75 -4.84
N LEU A 325 -5.22 -19.01 -3.77
CA LEU A 325 -5.54 -19.40 -2.42
C LEU A 325 -7.06 -19.37 -2.19
N ASP A 326 -7.75 -18.33 -2.67
CA ASP A 326 -9.21 -18.24 -2.66
C ASP A 326 -9.86 -19.38 -3.46
N GLU A 327 -9.31 -19.72 -4.63
CA GLU A 327 -9.77 -20.85 -5.45
C GLU A 327 -9.58 -22.19 -4.72
N LEU A 328 -8.45 -22.38 -4.04
CA LEU A 328 -8.17 -23.56 -3.20
C LEU A 328 -9.11 -23.68 -2.00
N ILE A 329 -9.41 -22.56 -1.32
CA ILE A 329 -10.35 -22.53 -0.19
C ILE A 329 -11.77 -22.85 -0.67
N GLY A 330 -12.16 -22.37 -1.86
CA GLY A 330 -13.44 -22.71 -2.49
C GLY A 330 -13.57 -24.21 -2.75
N LEU A 331 -12.53 -24.84 -3.29
CA LEU A 331 -12.48 -26.28 -3.54
C LEU A 331 -12.51 -27.12 -2.25
N GLU A 332 -11.81 -26.67 -1.20
CA GLU A 332 -11.84 -27.34 0.11
C GLU A 332 -13.24 -27.31 0.73
N LYS A 333 -13.95 -26.19 0.58
CA LYS A 333 -15.33 -26.04 1.05
C LYS A 333 -16.30 -26.96 0.30
N GLU A 334 -16.16 -27.07 -1.02
CA GLU A 334 -16.97 -27.97 -1.86
C GLU A 334 -16.73 -29.45 -1.50
N ALA A 335 -15.47 -29.83 -1.24
CA ALA A 335 -15.12 -31.17 -0.77
C ALA A 335 -15.71 -31.45 0.62
N THR A 336 -15.73 -30.45 1.52
CA THR A 336 -16.29 -30.59 2.86
C THR A 336 -17.82 -30.75 2.82
N ASP A 337 -18.51 -30.00 1.96
CA ASP A 337 -19.95 -30.13 1.73
C ASP A 337 -20.31 -31.51 1.16
N PHE A 338 -19.49 -32.04 0.25
CA PHE A 338 -19.64 -33.40 -0.27
C PHE A 338 -19.49 -34.46 0.82
N ILE A 339 -18.48 -34.32 1.70
CA ILE A 339 -18.29 -35.22 2.85
C ILE A 339 -19.49 -35.18 3.80
N LEU A 340 -20.03 -33.99 4.09
CA LEU A 340 -21.22 -33.84 4.93
C LEU A 340 -22.44 -34.52 4.30
N GLN A 341 -22.62 -34.42 2.98
CA GLN A 341 -23.68 -35.11 2.27
C GLN A 341 -23.53 -36.63 2.32
N MET A 342 -22.30 -37.14 2.20
CA MET A 342 -21.98 -38.57 2.34
C MET A 342 -22.24 -39.09 3.75
N VAL A 343 -21.89 -38.32 4.79
CA VAL A 343 -22.19 -38.64 6.18
C VAL A 343 -23.71 -38.67 6.42
N GLY A 344 -24.47 -37.73 5.84
CA GLY A 344 -25.92 -37.73 5.91
C GLY A 344 -26.56 -38.96 5.26
N LEU A 345 -26.04 -39.42 4.11
CA LEU A 345 -26.49 -40.65 3.47
C LEU A 345 -26.17 -41.89 4.31
N LEU A 346 -24.99 -41.95 4.93
CA LEU A 346 -24.62 -43.02 5.86
C LEU A 346 -25.54 -43.08 7.08
N ASP A 347 -25.93 -41.93 7.65
CA ASP A 347 -26.85 -41.88 8.78
C ASP A 347 -28.25 -42.42 8.41
N ILE A 348 -28.72 -42.13 7.19
CA ILE A 348 -29.98 -42.68 6.66
C ILE A 348 -29.89 -44.21 6.52
N ILE A 349 -28.76 -44.73 6.02
CA ILE A 349 -28.53 -46.17 5.88
C ILE A 349 -28.49 -46.86 7.25
N VAL A 350 -27.78 -46.28 8.22
CA VAL A 350 -27.66 -46.82 9.58
C VAL A 350 -29.02 -46.83 10.29
N LYS A 351 -29.79 -45.74 10.19
CA LYS A 351 -31.16 -45.66 10.74
C LYS A 351 -32.07 -46.70 10.11
N LYS A 352 -32.05 -46.84 8.78
CA LYS A 352 -32.89 -47.81 8.09
C LYS A 352 -32.50 -49.26 8.37
N ARG A 353 -31.20 -49.55 8.55
CA ARG A 353 -30.71 -50.86 9.00
C ARG A 353 -31.16 -51.16 10.43
N SER A 354 -31.21 -50.15 11.32
CA SER A 354 -31.72 -50.31 12.68
C SER A 354 -33.23 -50.57 12.73
N GLU A 355 -33.99 -50.01 11.78
CA GLU A 355 -35.43 -50.26 11.65
C GLU A 355 -35.72 -51.67 11.09
N VAL A 356 -34.90 -52.16 10.17
CA VAL A 356 -35.05 -53.49 9.56
C VAL A 356 -34.63 -54.62 10.52
N PHE A 357 -33.72 -54.38 11.46
CA PHE A 357 -33.29 -55.38 12.46
C PHE A 357 -34.36 -55.75 13.51
N ASN A 358 -35.50 -55.05 13.54
CA ASN A 358 -36.61 -55.31 14.46
C ASN A 358 -37.77 -56.14 13.86
N GLN A 359 -37.66 -56.61 12.61
CA GLN A 359 -38.65 -57.51 12.00
C GLN A 359 -38.01 -58.79 11.45
N SER A 360 -38.73 -59.88 11.66
CA SER A 360 -38.34 -61.28 11.61
C SER A 360 -37.83 -61.81 10.26
N ASP A 361 -37.12 -62.93 10.38
CA ASP A 361 -36.20 -63.65 9.48
C ASP A 361 -36.70 -64.13 8.09
N GLU A 362 -37.77 -63.60 7.49
CA GLU A 362 -38.35 -64.17 6.25
C GLU A 362 -38.07 -63.42 4.93
N ASN A 363 -37.41 -62.25 4.93
CA ASN A 363 -37.23 -61.45 3.70
C ASN A 363 -35.76 -61.19 3.27
N LYS A 364 -34.88 -62.20 3.43
CA LYS A 364 -33.46 -62.07 3.05
C LYS A 364 -33.22 -61.98 1.54
N GLU A 365 -34.04 -62.62 0.69
CA GLU A 365 -33.86 -62.57 -0.77
C GLU A 365 -34.40 -61.28 -1.43
N GLN A 366 -35.38 -60.61 -0.81
CA GLN A 366 -35.97 -59.39 -1.37
C GLN A 366 -35.18 -58.11 -1.00
N ALA A 367 -34.35 -58.17 0.05
CA ALA A 367 -33.46 -57.09 0.45
C ALA A 367 -32.23 -56.96 -0.48
N ASP A 368 -31.63 -58.08 -0.90
CA ASP A 368 -30.46 -58.10 -1.80
C ASP A 368 -30.76 -57.55 -3.21
N ALA A 369 -31.99 -57.73 -3.70
CA ALA A 369 -32.42 -57.22 -4.99
C ALA A 369 -32.68 -55.69 -4.97
N ILE A 370 -33.19 -55.16 -3.86
CA ILE A 370 -33.46 -53.72 -3.69
C ILE A 370 -32.17 -52.94 -3.42
N GLU A 371 -31.15 -53.55 -2.80
CA GLU A 371 -29.82 -52.96 -2.68
C GLU A 371 -29.13 -52.85 -4.06
N LYS A 372 -29.10 -53.91 -4.87
CA LYS A 372 -28.41 -53.86 -6.18
C LYS A 372 -28.94 -52.81 -7.15
N GLU A 373 -30.24 -52.54 -7.15
CA GLU A 373 -30.83 -51.55 -8.07
C GLU A 373 -30.57 -50.10 -7.62
N LYS A 374 -30.52 -49.84 -6.30
CA LYS A 374 -30.24 -48.51 -5.73
C LYS A 374 -28.74 -48.19 -5.55
N PHE A 375 -27.88 -49.20 -5.54
CA PHE A 375 -26.42 -49.05 -5.53
C PHE A 375 -25.80 -49.01 -6.94
N LYS A 376 -26.60 -49.12 -8.00
CA LYS A 376 -26.12 -49.01 -9.39
C LYS A 376 -25.43 -47.67 -9.66
N ASP A 377 -25.99 -46.58 -9.15
CA ASP A 377 -25.39 -45.24 -9.31
C ASP A 377 -24.08 -45.12 -8.52
N PHE A 378 -23.99 -45.74 -7.34
CA PHE A 378 -22.78 -45.75 -6.51
C PHE A 378 -21.65 -46.60 -7.12
N LEU A 379 -21.99 -47.77 -7.67
CA LEU A 379 -21.06 -48.62 -8.42
C LEU A 379 -20.59 -47.92 -9.69
N SER A 380 -21.49 -47.23 -10.39
CA SER A 380 -21.12 -46.41 -11.56
C SER A 380 -20.21 -45.23 -11.21
N LEU A 381 -20.29 -44.72 -9.97
CA LEU A 381 -19.43 -43.64 -9.47
C LEU A 381 -18.01 -44.14 -9.20
N ASN A 382 -17.88 -45.37 -8.68
CA ASN A 382 -16.58 -46.04 -8.54
C ASN A 382 -15.94 -46.28 -9.91
N ASP A 383 -16.71 -46.79 -10.87
CA ASP A 383 -16.25 -46.99 -12.25
C ASP A 383 -15.86 -45.66 -12.92
N LYS A 384 -16.58 -44.57 -12.60
CA LYS A 384 -16.28 -43.23 -13.10
C LYS A 384 -15.04 -42.64 -12.46
N LEU A 385 -14.78 -42.90 -11.17
CA LEU A 385 -13.53 -42.53 -10.51
C LEU A 385 -12.33 -43.27 -11.11
N GLU A 386 -12.48 -44.57 -11.36
CA GLU A 386 -11.46 -45.38 -12.04
C GLU A 386 -11.16 -44.82 -13.43
N SER A 387 -12.20 -44.45 -14.18
CA SER A 387 -12.04 -43.82 -15.50
C SER A 387 -11.36 -42.45 -15.46
N LEU A 388 -11.63 -41.63 -14.43
CA LEU A 388 -10.97 -40.34 -14.23
C LEU A 388 -9.52 -40.49 -13.78
N TYR A 389 -9.22 -41.53 -12.99
CA TYR A 389 -7.86 -41.85 -12.57
C TYR A 389 -7.03 -42.35 -13.77
N GLU A 390 -7.59 -43.21 -14.61
CA GLU A 390 -6.98 -43.60 -15.88
C GLU A 390 -6.81 -42.41 -16.84
N GLU A 391 -7.78 -41.49 -16.90
CA GLU A 391 -7.71 -40.29 -17.71
C GLU A 391 -6.62 -39.34 -17.20
N GLN A 392 -6.45 -39.19 -15.87
CA GLN A 392 -5.33 -38.46 -15.28
C GLN A 392 -3.97 -39.12 -15.56
N ILE A 393 -3.88 -40.45 -15.49
CA ILE A 393 -2.65 -41.18 -15.87
C ILE A 393 -2.36 -40.93 -17.35
N ARG A 394 -3.37 -40.98 -18.21
CA ARG A 394 -3.23 -40.75 -19.65
C ARG A 394 -2.85 -39.29 -19.96
N ILE A 395 -3.40 -38.31 -19.25
CA ILE A 395 -2.99 -36.90 -19.33
C ILE A 395 -1.56 -36.73 -18.83
N ARG A 396 -1.17 -37.39 -17.73
CA ARG A 396 0.18 -37.33 -17.19
C ARG A 396 1.20 -37.94 -18.16
N GLU A 397 0.87 -39.07 -18.78
CA GLU A 397 1.69 -39.71 -19.82
C GLU A 397 1.73 -38.89 -21.12
N ALA A 398 0.62 -38.27 -21.52
CA ALA A 398 0.58 -37.36 -22.67
C ALA A 398 1.37 -36.07 -22.40
N THR A 399 1.34 -35.56 -21.16
CA THR A 399 2.12 -34.40 -20.71
C THR A 399 3.60 -34.76 -20.56
N GLN A 400 3.92 -36.00 -20.16
CA GLN A 400 5.29 -36.51 -20.11
C GLN A 400 5.84 -36.76 -21.52
N LYS A 401 5.01 -37.24 -22.46
CA LYS A 401 5.34 -37.34 -23.90
C LYS A 401 5.47 -35.95 -24.56
N ALA A 402 4.63 -34.99 -24.21
CA ALA A 402 4.76 -33.59 -24.62
C ALA A 402 5.97 -32.89 -23.98
N ASN A 403 6.37 -33.27 -22.77
CA ASN A 403 7.63 -32.81 -22.16
C ASN A 403 8.87 -33.53 -22.72
N SER A 404 8.71 -34.69 -23.37
CA SER A 404 9.78 -35.34 -24.13
C SER A 404 9.97 -34.79 -25.55
N SER A 405 9.09 -33.90 -26.03
CA SER A 405 9.35 -33.10 -27.24
C SER A 405 10.15 -31.82 -26.96
N LYS A 406 10.69 -31.66 -25.75
CA LYS A 406 11.65 -30.60 -25.39
C LYS A 406 13.10 -31.06 -25.59
N GLN A 407 13.34 -31.80 -26.68
CA GLN A 407 14.66 -32.25 -27.12
C GLN A 407 14.95 -31.78 -28.56
N ASP A 408 14.63 -30.52 -28.86
CA ASP A 408 15.04 -29.84 -30.12
C ASP A 408 16.00 -28.65 -29.85
N VAL A 409 16.48 -28.50 -28.61
CA VAL A 409 17.51 -27.52 -28.25
C VAL A 409 18.92 -28.03 -28.59
N ASP A 410 19.17 -29.33 -28.48
CA ASP A 410 20.50 -29.91 -28.76
C ASP A 410 20.84 -29.90 -30.26
N THR A 411 19.84 -30.07 -31.13
CA THR A 411 19.98 -30.01 -32.60
C THR A 411 20.22 -28.58 -33.09
N LEU A 412 19.59 -27.58 -32.45
CA LEU A 412 19.80 -26.16 -32.71
C LEU A 412 21.16 -25.67 -32.21
N LEU A 413 21.58 -26.07 -31.00
CA LEU A 413 22.88 -25.70 -30.45
C LEU A 413 24.04 -26.30 -31.24
N TRP A 414 23.93 -27.54 -31.73
CA TRP A 414 24.95 -28.14 -32.59
C TRP A 414 25.09 -27.41 -33.93
N LYS A 415 23.96 -27.03 -34.56
CA LYS A 415 23.98 -26.29 -35.84
C LYS A 415 24.52 -24.87 -35.69
N ILE A 416 24.22 -24.20 -34.58
CA ILE A 416 24.73 -22.84 -34.28
C ILE A 416 26.21 -22.88 -33.91
N SER A 417 26.65 -23.87 -33.13
CA SER A 417 28.06 -24.05 -32.75
C SER A 417 28.99 -24.24 -33.96
N LEU A 418 28.51 -24.96 -34.99
CA LEU A 418 29.25 -25.17 -36.24
C LEU A 418 29.56 -23.87 -37.00
N TRP A 419 28.69 -22.85 -36.88
CA TRP A 419 28.89 -21.54 -37.52
C TRP A 419 29.68 -20.55 -36.67
N ILE A 420 29.62 -20.65 -35.33
CA ILE A 420 30.33 -19.74 -34.42
C ILE A 420 31.83 -20.08 -34.33
N PHE A 421 32.19 -21.36 -34.41
CA PHE A 421 33.58 -21.81 -34.30
C PHE A 421 34.55 -21.13 -35.29
N PRO A 422 34.29 -21.06 -36.61
CA PRO A 422 35.21 -20.37 -37.53
C PRO A 422 35.32 -18.86 -37.25
N LEU A 423 34.26 -18.23 -36.72
CA LEU A 423 34.26 -16.80 -36.39
C LEU A 423 35.17 -16.50 -35.19
N ILE A 424 35.16 -17.37 -34.18
CA ILE A 424 36.07 -17.30 -33.03
C ILE A 424 37.53 -17.48 -33.46
N VAL A 425 37.80 -18.41 -34.38
CA VAL A 425 39.16 -18.63 -34.90
C VAL A 425 39.68 -17.41 -35.66
N ILE A 426 38.85 -16.78 -36.50
CA ILE A 426 39.20 -15.53 -37.19
C ILE A 426 39.49 -14.41 -36.18
N MET A 427 38.67 -14.30 -35.12
CA MET A 427 38.87 -13.29 -34.08
C MET A 427 40.20 -13.48 -33.35
N LEU A 428 40.57 -14.72 -33.02
CA LEU A 428 41.85 -15.04 -32.38
C LEU A 428 43.05 -14.74 -33.29
N ILE A 429 42.96 -15.05 -34.59
CA ILE A 429 44.00 -14.72 -35.57
C ILE A 429 44.20 -13.20 -35.65
N MET A 430 43.11 -12.43 -35.76
CA MET A 430 43.16 -10.97 -35.77
C MET A 430 43.79 -10.41 -34.50
N THR A 431 43.46 -10.97 -33.34
CA THR A 431 44.04 -10.55 -32.05
C THR A 431 45.54 -10.86 -31.99
N TYR A 432 45.96 -12.02 -32.49
CA TYR A 432 47.36 -12.42 -32.56
C TYR A 432 48.17 -11.47 -33.46
N TYR A 433 47.68 -11.14 -34.65
CA TYR A 433 48.35 -10.19 -35.53
C TYR A 433 48.40 -8.78 -34.95
N THR A 434 47.33 -8.33 -34.29
CA THR A 434 47.30 -7.03 -33.62
C THR A 434 48.34 -6.96 -32.49
N PHE A 435 48.49 -8.06 -31.74
CA PHE A 435 49.51 -8.16 -30.69
C PHE A 435 50.94 -8.19 -31.25
N LYS A 436 51.17 -8.95 -32.34
CA LYS A 436 52.47 -9.02 -33.02
C LYS A 436 52.88 -7.66 -33.61
N ILE A 437 51.97 -6.97 -34.29
CA ILE A 437 52.21 -5.62 -34.81
C ILE A 437 52.56 -4.65 -33.69
N ARG A 438 51.85 -4.70 -32.55
CA ARG A 438 52.20 -3.90 -31.37
C ARG A 438 53.61 -4.20 -30.86
N GLN A 439 54.03 -5.47 -30.82
CA GLN A 439 55.40 -5.81 -30.42
C GLN A 439 56.45 -5.32 -31.42
N GLU A 440 56.19 -5.42 -32.73
CA GLU A 440 57.11 -4.91 -33.76
C GLU A 440 57.24 -3.38 -33.72
N ILE A 441 56.15 -2.64 -33.46
CA ILE A 441 56.17 -1.19 -33.24
C ILE A 441 56.97 -0.80 -32.00
N ILE A 442 56.90 -1.59 -30.92
CA ILE A 442 57.67 -1.32 -29.70
C ILE A 442 59.17 -1.56 -29.94
N LYS A 443 59.53 -2.57 -30.73
CA LYS A 443 60.94 -2.87 -31.07
C LYS A 443 61.56 -1.85 -32.05
N THR A 444 60.79 -1.28 -32.98
CA THR A 444 61.28 -0.24 -33.90
C THR A 444 61.38 1.15 -33.27
N LYS A 445 60.70 1.41 -32.15
CA LYS A 445 60.88 2.65 -31.36
C LYS A 445 62.11 2.65 -30.44
N LEU A 446 62.85 1.54 -30.35
CA LEU A 446 64.04 1.37 -29.52
C LEU A 446 65.35 1.31 -30.33
N LEU A 447 65.30 1.66 -31.62
CA LEU A 447 66.43 1.72 -32.55
C LEU A 447 66.65 3.16 -33.04
#